data_AF-A0A6I3C5C2-F1
#
_entry.id   AF-A0A6I3C5C2-F1
#
_cell.length_a   1.000
_cell.length_b   1.000
_cell.length_c   1.000
_cell.angle_alpha   90.00
_cell.angle_beta   90.00
_cell.angle_gamma   90.00
#
_symmetry.space_group_name_H-M   'P 1'
#
loop_
_entity.id
_entity.type
_entity.pdbx_description
1 polymer ?
#
loop_
_entity_poly.entity_id
_entity_poly.type
_entity_poly.pdbx_seq_one_letter_code
_entity_poly.pdbx_strand_id
1 'polypeptide(L)'
;MRRLLVMALVATSLVAACGADEGGSRQSSNPDAPLQVVTTTTVLTDFAAVIGGERVGIYGLLKPNVDPHDYEPAPADLDAIAKARVIVKNGVGLEEWLDDTIRSSGTKATVADASEGITVRDLPAADHDAAHDHGDPHIWHDPRNATRMVTTIAAAFTAADPAGASVYAANLATYVAALR
;
A
#
# COMPACT_ATOMS: atom_id res chain seq x y z
N MET A 1 -22.45 42.67 74.89
CA MET A 1 -21.09 42.25 75.30
C MET A 1 -20.49 41.48 74.13
N ARG A 2 -19.60 42.10 73.33
CA ARG A 2 -18.15 41.77 73.25
C ARG A 2 -17.94 40.28 72.89
N ARG A 3 -17.41 39.84 71.74
CA ARG A 3 -16.36 40.39 70.87
C ARG A 3 -16.42 39.75 69.46
N LEU A 4 -16.08 40.55 68.45
CA LEU A 4 -15.57 40.13 67.15
C LEU A 4 -14.23 39.39 67.32
N LEU A 5 -13.98 38.35 66.52
CA LEU A 5 -12.63 38.00 66.07
C LEU A 5 -12.69 37.24 64.74
N VAL A 6 -12.18 37.92 63.74
CA VAL A 6 -11.79 37.43 62.41
C VAL A 6 -10.62 36.47 62.60
N MET A 7 -10.67 35.29 61.97
CA MET A 7 -9.45 34.58 61.59
C MET A 7 -9.67 33.90 60.25
N ALA A 8 -9.08 34.50 59.22
CA ALA A 8 -8.90 33.90 57.91
C ALA A 8 -7.90 32.75 58.03
N LEU A 9 -8.25 31.58 57.49
CA LEU A 9 -7.27 30.57 57.14
C LEU A 9 -7.49 30.19 55.67
N VAL A 10 -6.60 30.74 54.84
CA VAL A 10 -6.41 30.36 53.45
C VAL A 10 -5.90 28.92 53.44
N ALA A 11 -6.66 27.99 52.85
CA ALA A 11 -6.21 26.62 52.59
C ALA A 11 -6.03 26.43 51.08
N THR A 12 -4.77 26.44 50.67
CA THR A 12 -4.26 26.29 49.31
C THR A 12 -4.29 24.81 48.90
N SER A 13 -4.95 24.54 47.76
CA SER A 13 -4.60 23.60 46.69
C SER A 13 -4.16 22.15 47.00
N LEU A 14 -4.95 21.17 46.56
CA LEU A 14 -4.46 19.98 45.85
C LEU A 14 -5.50 19.54 44.80
N VAL A 15 -5.35 20.03 43.57
CA VAL A 15 -5.99 19.43 42.39
C VAL A 15 -5.01 18.41 41.84
N ALA A 16 -5.24 17.13 42.15
CA ALA A 16 -4.60 16.00 41.50
C ALA A 16 -5.63 15.34 40.57
N ALA A 17 -5.88 15.97 39.42
CA ALA A 17 -6.60 15.35 38.31
C ALA A 17 -5.57 14.78 37.35
N CYS A 18 -5.08 13.59 37.67
CA CYS A 18 -4.37 12.75 36.71
C CYS A 18 -5.41 12.10 35.79
N GLY A 19 -5.52 12.62 34.58
CA GLY A 19 -6.22 11.99 33.48
C GLY A 19 -5.47 12.37 32.22
N ALA A 20 -4.42 11.61 31.90
CA ALA A 20 -3.70 11.73 30.65
C ALA A 20 -4.66 11.31 29.52
N ASP A 21 -5.31 12.30 28.91
CA ASP A 21 -5.99 12.16 27.63
C ASP A 21 -4.91 12.25 26.55
N GLU A 22 -4.09 11.20 26.45
CA GLU A 22 -3.27 10.98 25.27
C GLU A 22 -4.22 10.51 24.16
N GLY A 23 -4.73 11.49 23.40
CA GLY A 23 -5.48 11.33 22.17
C GLY A 23 -4.67 10.69 21.04
N GLY A 24 -4.05 9.55 21.31
CA GLY A 24 -3.63 8.60 20.30
C GLY A 24 -4.85 7.79 19.92
N SER A 25 -5.54 8.20 18.85
CA SER A 25 -6.45 7.33 18.11
C SER A 25 -5.65 6.10 17.65
N ARG A 26 -5.59 5.06 18.49
CA ARG A 26 -5.38 3.71 17.99
C ARG A 26 -6.57 3.47 17.09
N GLN A 27 -6.36 3.68 15.79
CA GLN A 27 -7.30 3.25 14.78
C GLN A 27 -7.46 1.75 15.00
N SER A 28 -8.58 1.37 15.62
CA SER A 28 -8.96 -0.02 15.77
C SER A 28 -9.16 -0.51 14.35
N SER A 29 -8.12 -1.10 13.77
CA SER A 29 -8.24 -1.89 12.55
C SER A 29 -9.24 -2.99 12.89
N ASN A 30 -10.46 -2.84 12.40
CA ASN A 30 -11.41 -3.94 12.40
C ASN A 30 -10.71 -5.09 11.65
N PRO A 31 -10.38 -6.21 12.31
CA PRO A 31 -9.66 -7.30 11.67
C PRO A 31 -10.42 -7.90 10.48
N ASP A 32 -11.72 -7.60 10.38
CA ASP A 32 -12.58 -8.02 9.27
C ASP A 32 -12.70 -6.97 8.16
N ALA A 33 -12.14 -5.77 8.31
CA ALA A 33 -12.17 -4.76 7.25
C ALA A 33 -11.17 -5.13 6.13
N PRO A 34 -11.57 -5.03 4.84
CA PRO A 34 -10.68 -5.35 3.74
C PRO A 34 -9.40 -4.51 3.75
N LEU A 35 -8.26 -5.16 3.50
CA LEU A 35 -6.97 -4.51 3.32
C LEU A 35 -7.07 -3.55 2.12
N GLN A 36 -6.82 -2.26 2.36
CA GLN A 36 -6.86 -1.26 1.29
C GLN A 36 -5.59 -1.34 0.44
N VAL A 37 -5.75 -1.68 -0.83
CA VAL A 37 -4.67 -1.91 -1.79
C VAL A 37 -4.84 -0.96 -2.97
N VAL A 38 -3.76 -0.27 -3.33
CA VAL A 38 -3.66 0.43 -4.62
C VAL A 38 -2.82 -0.40 -5.57
N THR A 39 -3.23 -0.49 -6.83
CA THR A 39 -2.47 -1.17 -7.90
C THR A 39 -2.27 -0.19 -9.04
N THR A 40 -1.10 -0.22 -9.68
CA THR A 40 -0.80 0.68 -10.80
C THR A 40 -1.52 0.25 -12.06
N THR A 41 -1.15 -0.89 -12.65
CA THR A 41 -1.67 -1.37 -13.93
C THR A 41 -2.91 -2.25 -13.78
N THR A 42 -3.65 -2.44 -14.89
CA THR A 42 -4.78 -3.37 -14.94
C THR A 42 -4.38 -4.82 -14.73
N VAL A 43 -3.17 -5.21 -15.17
CA VAL A 43 -2.61 -6.55 -14.94
C VAL A 43 -2.39 -6.78 -13.44
N LEU A 44 -1.82 -5.80 -12.74
CA LEU A 44 -1.62 -5.89 -11.29
C LEU A 44 -2.92 -5.81 -10.52
N THR A 45 -3.91 -5.07 -11.04
CA THR A 45 -5.27 -5.05 -10.49
C THR A 45 -5.87 -6.46 -10.51
N ASP A 46 -5.77 -7.18 -11.64
CA ASP A 46 -6.26 -8.55 -11.78
C ASP A 46 -5.52 -9.52 -10.84
N PHE A 47 -4.18 -9.47 -10.83
CA PHE A 47 -3.36 -10.29 -9.95
C PHE A 47 -3.70 -10.06 -8.47
N ALA A 48 -3.81 -8.80 -8.05
CA ALA A 48 -4.21 -8.44 -6.70
C ALA A 48 -5.61 -8.96 -6.35
N ALA A 49 -6.57 -8.87 -7.28
CA ALA A 49 -7.93 -9.35 -7.05
C ALA A 49 -7.98 -10.88 -6.89
N VAL A 50 -7.27 -11.61 -7.75
CA VAL A 50 -7.19 -13.08 -7.68
C VAL A 50 -6.53 -13.52 -6.37
N ILE A 51 -5.43 -12.90 -5.97
CA ILE A 51 -4.70 -13.28 -4.75
C ILE A 51 -5.44 -12.85 -3.50
N GLY A 52 -5.95 -11.62 -3.46
CA GLY A 52 -6.56 -11.03 -2.28
C GLY A 52 -8.02 -11.41 -2.04
N GLY A 53 -8.78 -11.72 -3.09
CA GLY A 53 -10.21 -12.03 -2.99
C GLY A 53 -11.01 -10.94 -2.26
N GLU A 54 -12.02 -11.33 -1.48
CA GLU A 54 -12.84 -10.40 -0.69
C GLU A 54 -12.10 -9.75 0.49
N ARG A 55 -10.88 -10.22 0.81
CA ARG A 55 -10.07 -9.66 1.90
C ARG A 55 -9.35 -8.36 1.52
N VAL A 56 -9.38 -7.97 0.25
CA VAL A 56 -8.75 -6.74 -0.22
C VAL A 56 -9.79 -5.82 -0.86
N GLY A 57 -9.69 -4.53 -0.53
CA GLY A 57 -10.35 -3.47 -1.28
C GLY A 57 -9.34 -2.87 -2.26
N ILE A 58 -9.56 -3.03 -3.56
CA ILE A 58 -8.58 -2.62 -4.58
C ILE A 58 -9.04 -1.32 -5.25
N TYR A 59 -8.13 -0.35 -5.30
CA TYR A 59 -8.22 0.82 -6.16
C TYR A 59 -7.14 0.72 -7.25
N GLY A 60 -7.55 0.45 -8.50
CA GLY A 60 -6.66 0.44 -9.65
C GLY A 60 -6.50 1.84 -10.24
N LEU A 61 -5.26 2.34 -10.30
CA LEU A 61 -4.93 3.67 -10.83
C LEU A 61 -5.27 3.73 -12.33
N LEU A 62 -4.63 2.87 -13.13
CA LEU A 62 -4.84 2.85 -14.56
C LEU A 62 -6.16 2.17 -14.93
N LYS A 63 -6.82 2.76 -15.91
CA LYS A 63 -8.03 2.22 -16.55
C LYS A 63 -7.64 1.48 -17.85
N PRO A 64 -8.52 0.63 -18.40
CA PRO A 64 -8.28 0.02 -19.69
C PRO A 64 -7.93 1.07 -20.76
N ASN A 65 -6.97 0.74 -21.63
CA ASN A 65 -6.46 1.60 -22.70
C ASN A 65 -5.68 2.85 -22.24
N VAL A 66 -5.23 2.89 -20.98
CA VAL A 66 -4.31 3.92 -20.49
C VAL A 66 -2.88 3.39 -20.57
N ASP A 67 -1.97 4.20 -21.09
CA ASP A 67 -0.53 3.88 -21.16
C ASP A 67 0.11 4.01 -19.75
N PRO A 68 0.81 2.97 -19.24
CA PRO A 68 1.46 3.03 -17.95
C PRO A 68 2.72 3.92 -17.89
N HIS A 69 3.38 4.17 -19.01
CA HIS A 69 4.58 5.00 -19.05
C HIS A 69 4.24 6.49 -18.93
N ASP A 70 3.23 6.94 -19.65
CA ASP A 70 2.87 8.37 -19.80
C ASP A 70 1.68 8.79 -18.92
N TYR A 71 1.34 8.01 -17.89
CA TYR A 71 0.19 8.30 -17.05
C TYR A 71 0.43 9.52 -16.15
N GLU A 72 -0.56 10.42 -16.11
CA GLU A 72 -0.59 11.57 -15.19
C GLU A 72 -1.62 11.35 -14.07
N PRO A 73 -1.18 11.20 -12.80
CA PRO A 73 -2.08 10.94 -11.68
C PRO A 73 -3.09 12.04 -11.41
N ALA A 74 -4.35 11.66 -11.17
CA ALA A 74 -5.39 12.59 -10.76
C ALA A 74 -5.36 12.84 -9.24
N PRO A 75 -5.97 13.93 -8.75
CA PRO A 75 -6.10 14.18 -7.31
C PRO A 75 -6.76 13.04 -6.53
N ALA A 76 -7.71 12.32 -7.14
CA ALA A 76 -8.34 11.15 -6.52
C ALA A 76 -7.36 9.99 -6.30
N ASP A 77 -6.32 9.88 -7.13
CA ASP A 77 -5.30 8.83 -7.02
C ASP A 77 -4.35 9.13 -5.86
N LEU A 78 -3.97 10.39 -5.67
CA LEU A 78 -3.24 10.85 -4.48
C LEU A 78 -4.01 10.52 -3.19
N ASP A 79 -5.33 10.78 -3.18
CA ASP A 79 -6.21 10.44 -2.07
C ASP A 79 -6.30 8.94 -1.81
N ALA A 80 -6.33 8.12 -2.86
CA ALA A 80 -6.34 6.67 -2.74
C ALA A 80 -5.00 6.14 -2.20
N ILE A 81 -3.88 6.61 -2.74
CA ILE A 81 -2.51 6.28 -2.31
C ILE A 81 -2.29 6.67 -0.84
N ALA A 82 -2.76 7.84 -0.43
CA ALA A 82 -2.67 8.31 0.96
C ALA A 82 -3.39 7.40 1.96
N LYS A 83 -4.47 6.71 1.54
CA LYS A 83 -5.28 5.81 2.36
C LYS A 83 -4.88 4.34 2.25
N ALA A 84 -4.04 3.99 1.27
CA ALA A 84 -3.62 2.62 1.04
C ALA A 84 -2.77 2.08 2.19
N ARG A 85 -2.83 0.76 2.41
CA ARG A 85 -1.89 0.05 3.26
C ARG A 85 -0.81 -0.65 2.44
N VAL A 86 -1.15 -1.06 1.21
CA VAL A 86 -0.23 -1.64 0.24
C VAL A 86 -0.41 -0.96 -1.10
N ILE A 87 0.69 -0.64 -1.77
CA ILE A 87 0.72 -0.20 -3.17
C ILE A 87 1.47 -1.27 -3.95
N VAL A 88 0.86 -1.83 -4.98
CA VAL A 88 1.49 -2.81 -5.87
C VAL A 88 1.87 -2.11 -7.16
N LYS A 89 3.17 -2.09 -7.47
CA LYS A 89 3.72 -1.57 -8.72
C LYS A 89 4.34 -2.68 -9.56
N ASN A 90 4.50 -2.43 -10.86
CA ASN A 90 5.16 -3.36 -11.77
C ASN A 90 6.66 -3.36 -11.54
N GLY A 91 7.24 -2.16 -11.39
CA GLY A 91 8.68 -1.98 -11.27
C GLY A 91 9.37 -1.91 -12.62
N VAL A 92 10.71 -2.04 -12.61
CA VAL A 92 11.57 -1.96 -13.81
C VAL A 92 11.42 -0.61 -14.56
N GLY A 93 10.98 0.45 -13.88
CA GLY A 93 10.76 1.75 -14.51
C GLY A 93 9.49 1.86 -15.35
N LEU A 94 8.53 0.92 -15.25
CA LEU A 94 7.26 1.08 -15.96
C LEU A 94 6.50 2.35 -15.51
N GLU A 95 6.49 2.60 -14.19
CA GLU A 95 5.75 3.70 -13.59
C GLU A 95 6.68 4.78 -13.03
N GLU A 96 7.48 5.43 -13.88
CA GLU A 96 8.45 6.46 -13.45
C GLU A 96 7.81 7.61 -12.65
N TRP A 97 6.54 7.92 -12.95
CA TRP A 97 5.73 8.92 -12.25
C TRP A 97 5.32 8.53 -10.82
N LEU A 98 5.39 7.25 -10.45
CA LEU A 98 4.78 6.74 -9.22
C LEU A 98 5.51 7.22 -7.96
N ASP A 99 6.84 7.25 -7.97
CA ASP A 99 7.63 7.59 -6.78
C ASP A 99 7.37 9.04 -6.33
N ASP A 100 7.20 9.94 -7.29
CA ASP A 100 6.83 11.34 -7.05
C ASP A 100 5.41 11.49 -6.52
N THR A 101 4.49 10.66 -7.01
CA THR A 101 3.10 10.59 -6.56
C THR A 101 3.02 10.08 -5.12
N ILE A 102 3.73 9.00 -4.80
CA ILE A 102 3.82 8.43 -3.46
C ILE A 102 4.38 9.46 -2.49
N ARG A 103 5.49 10.11 -2.84
CA ARG A 103 6.09 11.17 -2.02
C ARG A 103 5.12 12.32 -1.76
N SER A 104 4.39 12.75 -2.78
CA SER A 104 3.42 13.84 -2.68
C SER A 104 2.18 13.48 -1.85
N SER A 105 1.75 12.21 -1.89
CA SER A 105 0.61 11.74 -1.09
C SER A 105 0.88 11.72 0.43
N GLY A 106 2.15 11.68 0.84
CA GLY A 106 2.55 11.52 2.24
C GLY A 106 2.26 10.15 2.85
N THR A 107 1.85 9.17 2.04
CA THR A 107 1.49 7.82 2.48
C THR A 107 2.62 7.12 3.23
N LYS A 108 2.25 6.14 4.05
CA LYS A 108 3.16 5.19 4.72
C LYS A 108 2.91 3.76 4.27
N ALA A 109 2.15 3.57 3.20
CA ALA A 109 1.88 2.27 2.62
C ALA A 109 3.17 1.54 2.27
N THR A 110 3.17 0.22 2.41
CA THR A 110 4.23 -0.63 1.88
C THR A 110 4.11 -0.67 0.36
N VAL A 111 5.21 -0.42 -0.35
CA VAL A 111 5.27 -0.59 -1.80
C VAL A 111 5.77 -1.99 -2.11
N ALA A 112 4.94 -2.80 -2.75
CA ALA A 112 5.29 -4.10 -3.28
C ALA A 112 5.71 -3.95 -4.75
N ASP A 113 7.01 -4.15 -5.01
CA ASP A 113 7.55 -4.16 -6.36
C ASP A 113 7.43 -5.56 -6.97
N ALA A 114 6.49 -5.74 -7.89
CA ALA A 114 6.22 -7.05 -8.50
C ALA A 114 7.40 -7.59 -9.33
N SER A 115 8.39 -6.77 -9.67
CA SER A 115 9.60 -7.18 -10.37
C SER A 115 10.63 -7.89 -9.48
N GLU A 116 10.43 -7.90 -8.16
CA GLU A 116 11.40 -8.47 -7.23
C GLU A 116 11.72 -9.94 -7.57
N GLY A 117 13.02 -10.24 -7.72
CA GLY A 117 13.51 -11.57 -8.05
C GLY A 117 13.27 -12.02 -9.50
N ILE A 118 12.89 -11.11 -10.40
CA ILE A 118 12.79 -11.36 -11.85
C ILE A 118 14.10 -10.98 -12.54
N THR A 119 14.60 -11.86 -13.40
CA THR A 119 15.68 -11.52 -14.32
C THR A 119 15.10 -10.76 -15.50
N VAL A 120 15.35 -9.45 -15.52
CA VAL A 120 14.86 -8.54 -16.56
C VAL A 120 15.65 -8.74 -17.85
N ARG A 121 14.97 -8.57 -19.00
CA ARG A 121 15.60 -8.61 -20.33
C ARG A 121 16.18 -7.23 -20.64
N ASP A 122 17.39 -7.19 -21.20
CA ASP A 122 17.97 -5.94 -21.67
C ASP A 122 17.17 -5.36 -22.84
N LEU A 123 17.10 -4.04 -22.90
CA LEU A 123 16.57 -3.34 -24.07
C LEU A 123 17.58 -3.39 -25.23
N PRO A 124 17.13 -3.40 -26.50
CA PRO A 124 18.02 -3.27 -27.64
C PRO A 124 18.77 -1.92 -27.62
N ALA A 125 20.04 -1.93 -28.05
CA ALA A 125 20.92 -0.75 -28.09
C ALA A 125 20.33 0.51 -28.78
N ALA A 126 19.33 0.35 -29.65
CA ALA A 126 18.67 1.44 -30.38
C ALA A 126 17.54 2.14 -29.59
N ASP A 127 17.09 1.54 -28.49
CA ASP A 127 15.98 2.04 -27.66
C ASP A 127 16.49 2.63 -26.33
N HIS A 128 17.80 2.85 -26.19
CA HIS A 128 18.41 3.52 -25.04
C HIS A 128 18.31 5.03 -25.19
N ASP A 129 17.10 5.56 -25.00
CA ASP A 129 17.01 6.90 -24.42
C ASP A 129 17.51 6.83 -22.97
N ALA A 130 18.12 7.91 -22.48
CA ALA A 130 18.85 7.95 -21.20
C ALA A 130 17.99 7.63 -19.94
N ALA A 131 16.70 7.34 -20.10
CA ALA A 131 15.75 7.02 -19.04
C ALA A 131 15.64 5.51 -18.74
N HIS A 132 16.14 4.61 -19.60
CA HIS A 132 15.83 3.17 -19.49
C HIS A 132 17.00 2.27 -19.06
N ASP A 133 17.72 2.64 -17.99
CA ASP A 133 18.82 1.82 -17.43
C ASP A 133 18.33 0.60 -16.62
N HIS A 134 17.03 0.30 -16.69
CA HIS A 134 16.34 -0.71 -15.89
C HIS A 134 15.98 -1.99 -16.66
N GLY A 135 16.12 -2.00 -17.99
CA GLY A 135 15.72 -3.11 -18.87
C GLY A 135 14.26 -3.04 -19.30
N ASP A 136 13.75 -4.09 -19.96
CA ASP A 136 12.37 -4.16 -20.47
C ASP A 136 11.35 -4.37 -19.34
N PRO A 137 10.44 -3.41 -19.07
CA PRO A 137 9.51 -3.50 -17.96
C PRO A 137 8.30 -4.39 -18.21
N HIS A 138 8.12 -4.95 -19.41
CA HIS A 138 6.95 -5.74 -19.80
C HIS A 138 7.01 -7.19 -19.28
N ILE A 139 7.39 -7.34 -18.01
CA ILE A 139 7.76 -8.60 -17.38
C ILE A 139 6.62 -9.63 -17.31
N TRP A 140 5.36 -9.18 -17.34
CA TRP A 140 4.17 -10.05 -17.20
C TRP A 140 3.91 -10.92 -18.43
N HIS A 141 4.50 -10.61 -19.59
CA HIS A 141 4.33 -11.41 -20.80
C HIS A 141 4.98 -12.80 -20.71
N ASP A 142 5.83 -13.04 -19.71
CA ASP A 142 6.31 -14.38 -19.37
C ASP A 142 5.49 -14.97 -18.20
N PRO A 143 4.75 -16.08 -18.38
CA PRO A 143 3.96 -16.67 -17.30
C PRO A 143 4.80 -17.15 -16.10
N ARG A 144 6.11 -17.40 -16.30
CA ARG A 144 7.04 -17.71 -15.21
C ARG A 144 7.31 -16.49 -14.35
N ASN A 145 7.32 -15.30 -14.95
CA ASN A 145 7.40 -14.03 -14.24
C ASN A 145 6.07 -13.71 -13.56
N ALA A 146 4.93 -13.95 -14.21
CA ALA A 146 3.62 -13.80 -13.58
C ALA A 146 3.52 -14.58 -12.26
N THR A 147 4.04 -15.83 -12.22
CA THR A 147 4.16 -16.63 -10.98
C THR A 147 4.95 -15.91 -9.88
N ARG A 148 6.06 -15.24 -10.22
CA ARG A 148 6.88 -14.47 -9.27
C ARG A 148 6.14 -13.22 -8.80
N MET A 149 5.56 -12.47 -9.73
CA MET A 149 4.77 -11.26 -9.45
C MET A 149 3.64 -11.55 -8.45
N VAL A 150 2.83 -12.59 -8.68
CA VAL A 150 1.74 -12.95 -7.74
C VAL A 150 2.25 -13.46 -6.40
N THR A 151 3.44 -14.07 -6.36
CA THR A 151 4.08 -14.50 -5.11
C THR A 151 4.48 -13.28 -4.27
N THR A 152 5.07 -12.26 -4.89
CA THR A 152 5.40 -10.99 -4.24
C THR A 152 4.16 -10.29 -3.70
N ILE A 153 3.08 -10.26 -4.48
CA ILE A 153 1.79 -9.69 -4.06
C ILE A 153 1.24 -10.44 -2.83
N ALA A 154 1.22 -11.78 -2.86
CA ALA A 154 0.74 -12.60 -1.74
C ALA A 154 1.58 -12.38 -0.46
N ALA A 155 2.90 -12.23 -0.60
CA ALA A 155 3.79 -11.93 0.52
C ALA A 155 3.50 -10.54 1.12
N ALA A 156 3.33 -9.52 0.28
CA ALA A 156 2.97 -8.16 0.72
C ALA A 156 1.61 -8.13 1.44
N PHE A 157 0.61 -8.82 0.90
CA PHE A 157 -0.70 -8.93 1.53
C PHE A 157 -0.63 -9.67 2.86
N THR A 158 0.13 -10.76 2.94
CA THR A 158 0.36 -11.50 4.19
C THR A 158 1.05 -10.65 5.26
N ALA A 159 2.03 -9.83 4.88
CA ALA A 159 2.70 -8.94 5.82
C ALA A 159 1.77 -7.84 6.34
N ALA A 160 0.89 -7.29 5.49
CA ALA A 160 -0.04 -6.22 5.85
C ALA A 160 -1.32 -6.72 6.55
N ASP A 161 -1.81 -7.91 6.20
CA ASP A 161 -2.92 -8.63 6.84
C ASP A 161 -2.52 -10.07 7.19
N PRO A 162 -1.84 -10.30 8.33
CA PRO A 162 -1.47 -11.65 8.77
C PRO A 162 -2.67 -12.57 9.02
N ALA A 163 -3.86 -12.02 9.31
CA ALA A 163 -5.07 -12.82 9.52
C ALA A 163 -5.57 -13.44 8.19
N GLY A 164 -5.27 -12.80 7.05
CA GLY A 164 -5.58 -13.27 5.71
C GLY A 164 -4.58 -14.26 5.10
N ALA A 165 -3.44 -14.52 5.76
CA ALA A 165 -2.32 -15.28 5.22
C ALA A 165 -2.70 -16.63 4.57
N SER A 166 -3.58 -17.39 5.24
CA SER A 166 -4.05 -18.69 4.72
C SER A 166 -4.88 -18.57 3.44
N VAL A 167 -5.68 -17.50 3.31
CA VAL A 167 -6.48 -17.20 2.12
C VAL A 167 -5.56 -16.83 0.96
N TYR A 168 -4.61 -15.92 1.18
CA TYR A 168 -3.66 -15.50 0.15
C TYR A 168 -2.81 -16.66 -0.37
N ALA A 169 -2.35 -17.53 0.54
CA ALA A 169 -1.58 -18.72 0.18
C ALA A 169 -2.42 -19.73 -0.63
N ALA A 170 -3.68 -19.96 -0.26
CA ALA A 170 -4.57 -20.87 -0.99
C ALA A 170 -4.89 -20.34 -2.40
N ASN A 171 -5.16 -19.04 -2.52
CA ASN A 171 -5.42 -18.37 -3.80
C ASN A 171 -4.18 -18.40 -4.70
N LEU A 172 -3.00 -18.10 -4.13
CA LEU A 172 -1.72 -18.19 -4.83
C LEU A 172 -1.49 -19.59 -5.39
N ALA A 173 -1.64 -20.63 -4.56
CA ALA A 173 -1.44 -22.01 -4.99
C ALA A 173 -2.38 -22.39 -6.14
N THR A 174 -3.65 -21.96 -6.06
CA THR A 174 -4.66 -22.20 -7.10
C THR A 174 -4.28 -21.50 -8.41
N TYR A 175 -3.90 -20.22 -8.35
CA TYR A 175 -3.57 -19.45 -9.54
C TYR A 175 -2.28 -19.93 -10.21
N VAL A 176 -1.23 -20.20 -9.43
CA VAL A 176 0.04 -20.74 -9.96
C VAL A 176 -0.15 -22.11 -10.63
N ALA A 177 -1.08 -22.94 -10.13
CA ALA A 177 -1.41 -24.19 -10.78
C ALA A 177 -2.08 -24.00 -12.16
N ALA A 178 -2.83 -22.91 -12.35
CA ALA A 178 -3.50 -22.58 -13.62
C ALA A 178 -2.56 -21.94 -14.67
N LEU A 179 -1.39 -21.44 -14.26
CA LEU A 179 -0.37 -20.86 -15.15
C LEU A 179 0.59 -21.90 -15.77
N ARG A 180 0.47 -23.18 -15.39
CA ARG A 180 1.31 -24.30 -15.86
C ARG A 180 0.62 -25.09 -16.95
#